data_AF-A0A6N3EZB0-F1
#
_entry.id   AF-A0A6N3EZB0-F1
#
_cell.length_a   1.000
_cell.length_b   1.000
_cell.length_c   1.000
_cell.angle_alpha   90.00
_cell.angle_beta   90.00
_cell.angle_gamma   90.00
#
_symmetry.space_group_name_H-M   'P 1'
#
loop_
_entity.id
_entity.type
_entity.pdbx_description
1 polymer ?
#
loop_
_entity_poly.entity_id
_entity_poly.type
_entity_poly.pdbx_seq_one_letter_code
_entity_poly.pdbx_strand_id
1 'polypeptide(L)'
;MLDRRRDIFKVYSDILGKEDFSIIPFTKDDNGTETSYHLYLYRVKGFNEEKRNKAIQILAEKGIATNVHYKPLPMLTLYKNLGYDIKDYPNAYAMYENEITIPVYSTLALEDAEYIAREVVNVIKELIL
;
A
#
# COMPACT_ATOMS: atom_id res chain seq x y z
N MET A 1 -14.39 -11.30 -13.06
CA MET A 1 -13.43 -11.28 -11.92
C MET A 1 -12.50 -10.08 -11.99
N LEU A 2 -11.88 -9.80 -13.15
CA LEU A 2 -11.04 -8.61 -13.34
C LEU A 2 -11.83 -7.30 -13.20
N ASP A 3 -13.05 -7.22 -13.76
CA ASP A 3 -13.91 -6.03 -13.64
C ASP A 3 -14.14 -5.65 -12.17
N ARG A 4 -14.42 -6.64 -11.32
CA ARG A 4 -14.65 -6.40 -9.89
C ARG A 4 -13.42 -5.81 -9.20
N ARG A 5 -12.23 -6.31 -9.50
CA ARG A 5 -10.98 -5.78 -8.92
C ARG A 5 -10.69 -4.38 -9.44
N ARG A 6 -10.99 -4.12 -10.72
CA ARG A 6 -10.90 -2.80 -11.33
C ARG A 6 -11.83 -1.79 -10.68
N ASP A 7 -13.07 -2.16 -10.37
CA ASP A 7 -14.02 -1.29 -9.66
C ASP A 7 -13.51 -0.95 -8.25
N ILE A 8 -12.98 -1.94 -7.53
CA ILE A 8 -12.36 -1.73 -6.20
C ILE A 8 -11.17 -0.76 -6.32
N PHE A 9 -10.27 -0.98 -7.28
CA PHE A 9 -9.15 -0.07 -7.55
C PHE A 9 -9.62 1.35 -7.84
N LYS A 10 -10.68 1.50 -8.62
CA LYS A 10 -11.26 2.81 -8.95
C LYS A 10 -11.75 3.51 -7.69
N VAL A 11 -12.49 2.84 -6.81
CA VAL A 11 -12.93 3.40 -5.52
C VAL A 11 -11.73 3.89 -4.70
N TYR A 12 -10.68 3.07 -4.58
CA TYR A 12 -9.48 3.46 -3.86
C TYR A 12 -8.78 4.65 -4.50
N SER A 13 -8.58 4.64 -5.81
CA SER A 13 -7.89 5.74 -6.53
C SER A 13 -8.67 7.05 -6.47
N ASP A 14 -10.01 7.00 -6.55
CA ASP A 14 -10.88 8.18 -6.49
C ASP A 14 -10.89 8.86 -5.10
N ILE A 15 -10.57 8.12 -4.04
CA ILE A 15 -10.54 8.62 -2.66
C ILE A 15 -9.09 8.96 -2.26
N LEU A 16 -8.19 7.98 -2.32
CA LEU A 16 -6.80 8.15 -1.88
C LEU A 16 -6.04 9.12 -2.80
N GLY A 17 -6.34 9.14 -4.10
CA GLY A 17 -5.67 10.02 -5.07
C GLY A 17 -5.96 11.51 -4.89
N LYS A 18 -6.91 11.88 -4.02
CA LYS A 18 -7.22 13.28 -3.68
C LYS A 18 -6.31 13.86 -2.60
N GLU A 19 -5.53 13.02 -1.94
CA GLU A 19 -4.70 13.43 -0.81
C GLU A 19 -3.24 13.66 -1.26
N ASP A 20 -2.67 14.81 -0.94
CA ASP A 20 -1.32 15.19 -1.41
C ASP A 20 -0.21 14.25 -0.88
N PHE A 21 -0.44 13.61 0.26
CA PHE A 21 0.48 12.63 0.85
C PHE A 21 0.41 11.26 0.16
N SER A 22 -0.58 11.01 -0.69
CA SER A 22 -0.77 9.70 -1.31
C SER A 22 0.18 9.46 -2.49
N ILE A 23 0.63 8.22 -2.59
CA ILE A 23 1.25 7.64 -3.78
C ILE A 23 0.43 6.38 -4.09
N ILE A 24 -0.37 6.44 -5.16
CA ILE A 24 -1.26 5.34 -5.58
C ILE A 24 -0.60 4.49 -6.68
N PRO A 25 -0.93 3.19 -6.79
CA PRO A 25 -0.42 2.35 -7.86
C PRO A 25 -0.98 2.79 -9.22
N PHE A 26 -0.18 2.62 -10.29
CA PHE A 26 -0.67 2.79 -11.65
C PHE A 26 -1.59 1.62 -12.05
N THR A 27 -2.49 1.87 -12.99
CA THR A 27 -3.38 0.82 -13.56
C THR A 27 -2.95 0.41 -14.97
N LYS A 28 -2.28 1.30 -15.69
CA LYS A 28 -1.81 1.09 -17.06
C LYS A 28 -0.45 1.76 -17.23
N ASP A 29 0.47 1.12 -17.95
CA ASP A 29 1.76 1.70 -18.31
C ASP A 29 1.68 2.54 -19.61
N ASP A 30 2.78 3.22 -19.94
CA ASP A 30 2.88 4.08 -21.14
C ASP A 30 2.77 3.29 -22.46
N ASN A 31 3.02 1.97 -22.43
CA ASN A 31 2.90 1.08 -23.59
C ASN A 31 1.49 0.51 -23.75
N GLY A 32 0.61 0.78 -22.79
CA GLY A 32 -0.78 0.34 -22.79
C GLY A 32 -1.03 -1.02 -22.12
N THR A 33 -0.07 -1.58 -21.39
CA THR A 33 -0.24 -2.78 -20.56
C THR A 33 -1.07 -2.46 -19.33
N GLU A 34 -2.17 -3.16 -19.12
CA GLU A 34 -3.07 -3.00 -17.96
C GLU A 34 -2.77 -4.04 -16.88
N THR A 35 -2.83 -3.63 -15.62
CA THR A 35 -2.66 -4.53 -14.46
C THR A 35 -3.81 -5.54 -14.34
N SER A 36 -3.56 -6.67 -13.69
CA SER A 36 -4.61 -7.61 -13.27
C SER A 36 -5.29 -7.21 -11.95
N TYR A 37 -4.92 -6.05 -11.39
CA TYR A 37 -5.47 -5.48 -10.17
C TYR A 37 -5.30 -6.41 -8.95
N HIS A 38 -4.16 -7.10 -8.86
CA HIS A 38 -3.96 -8.09 -7.79
C HIS A 38 -3.74 -7.47 -6.41
N LEU A 39 -2.91 -6.43 -6.31
CA LEU A 39 -2.54 -5.79 -5.04
C LEU A 39 -2.61 -4.27 -5.20
N TYR A 40 -3.27 -3.60 -4.27
CA TYR A 40 -3.26 -2.15 -4.19
C TYR A 40 -2.11 -1.68 -3.29
N LEU A 41 -0.93 -1.50 -3.91
CA LEU A 41 0.31 -1.07 -3.22
C LEU A 41 0.27 0.44 -2.96
N TYR A 42 -0.35 0.83 -1.86
CA TYR A 42 -0.49 2.23 -1.46
C TYR A 42 0.75 2.68 -0.69
N ARG A 43 1.23 3.89 -0.96
CA ARG A 43 2.39 4.47 -0.28
C ARG A 43 2.09 5.88 0.23
N VAL A 44 2.74 6.27 1.32
CA VAL A 44 2.51 7.56 2.00
C VAL A 44 3.80 8.39 2.01
N LYS A 45 3.76 9.60 1.45
CA LYS A 45 4.89 10.53 1.46
C LYS A 45 5.25 10.92 2.90
N GLY A 46 6.54 10.92 3.21
CA GLY A 46 7.05 11.31 4.53
C GLY A 46 6.81 10.27 5.63
N PHE A 47 6.24 9.11 5.31
CA PHE A 47 6.20 7.99 6.24
C PHE A 47 7.54 7.24 6.27
N ASN A 48 7.90 6.80 7.46
CA ASN A 48 8.93 5.80 7.70
C ASN A 48 8.28 4.50 8.18
N GLU A 49 9.10 3.48 8.43
CA GLU A 49 8.64 2.16 8.87
C GLU A 49 7.81 2.22 10.16
N GLU A 50 8.17 3.06 11.12
CA GLU A 50 7.45 3.20 12.40
C GLU A 50 6.03 3.75 12.21
N LYS A 51 5.88 4.86 11.49
CA LYS A 51 4.56 5.44 11.19
C LYS A 51 3.71 4.49 10.35
N ARG A 52 4.32 3.82 9.37
CA ARG A 52 3.64 2.80 8.56
C ARG A 52 3.13 1.66 9.45
N ASN A 53 3.98 1.13 10.33
CA ASN A 53 3.59 0.05 11.24
C ASN A 53 2.47 0.48 12.20
N LYS A 54 2.52 1.73 12.70
CA LYS A 54 1.46 2.28 13.55
C LYS A 54 0.13 2.41 12.81
N ALA A 55 0.15 2.88 11.55
CA ALA A 55 -1.04 2.94 10.71
C ALA A 55 -1.67 1.55 10.51
N ILE A 56 -0.85 0.53 10.22
CA ILE A 56 -1.31 -0.86 10.07
C ILE A 56 -2.00 -1.35 11.36
N GLN A 57 -1.44 -1.06 12.53
CA GLN A 57 -2.04 -1.45 13.82
C GLN A 57 -3.41 -0.79 14.03
N ILE A 58 -3.53 0.52 13.79
CA ILE A 58 -4.79 1.25 13.97
C ILE A 58 -5.84 0.76 12.95
N LEU A 59 -5.44 0.50 11.71
CA LEU A 59 -6.33 -0.08 10.70
C LEU A 59 -6.83 -1.48 11.11
N ALA A 60 -5.97 -2.30 11.71
CA ALA A 60 -6.38 -3.60 12.23
C ALA A 60 -7.41 -3.49 13.38
N GLU A 61 -7.26 -2.51 14.28
CA GLU A 61 -8.24 -2.20 15.33
C GLU A 61 -9.61 -1.79 14.75
N LYS A 62 -9.63 -1.21 13.55
CA LYS A 62 -10.83 -0.86 12.78
C LYS A 62 -11.36 -2.03 11.92
N GLY A 63 -10.80 -3.23 12.06
CA GLY A 63 -11.21 -4.41 11.29
C GLY A 63 -10.68 -4.46 9.86
N ILE A 64 -9.69 -3.63 9.52
CA ILE A 64 -9.09 -3.55 8.18
C ILE A 64 -7.75 -4.28 8.19
N ALA A 65 -7.73 -5.49 7.64
CA ALA A 65 -6.50 -6.25 7.49
C ALA A 65 -5.66 -5.68 6.34
N THR A 66 -4.43 -5.26 6.63
CA THR A 66 -3.47 -4.77 5.63
C THR A 66 -2.21 -5.63 5.63
N ASN A 67 -1.35 -5.44 4.63
CA ASN A 67 -0.08 -6.16 4.52
C ASN A 67 1.05 -5.22 4.07
N VAL A 68 2.26 -5.74 3.96
CA VAL A 68 3.43 -5.07 3.38
C VAL A 68 4.04 -5.95 2.30
N HIS A 69 4.14 -5.42 1.09
CA HIS A 69 4.69 -6.10 -0.08
C HIS A 69 5.81 -5.27 -0.72
N TYR A 70 7.08 -5.52 -0.38
CA TYR A 70 7.59 -6.53 0.56
C TYR A 70 8.78 -5.98 1.32
N LYS A 71 9.15 -6.65 2.41
CA LYS A 71 10.47 -6.47 3.02
C LYS A 71 11.56 -6.78 1.97
N PRO A 72 12.48 -5.85 1.67
CA PRO A 72 13.55 -6.06 0.71
C PRO A 72 14.40 -7.28 1.07
N LEU A 73 14.80 -8.07 0.06
CA LEU A 73 15.61 -9.27 0.30
C LEU A 73 16.85 -9.01 1.15
N PRO A 74 17.66 -7.94 0.92
CA PRO A 74 18.83 -7.62 1.75
C PRO A 74 18.53 -7.42 3.25
N MET A 75 17.27 -7.15 3.63
CA MET A 75 16.86 -7.02 5.02
C MET A 75 16.46 -8.35 5.68
N LEU A 76 16.35 -9.43 4.91
CA LEU A 76 16.07 -10.76 5.42
C LEU A 76 17.38 -11.43 5.86
N THR A 77 17.34 -12.14 7.00
CA THR A 77 18.53 -12.68 7.68
C THR A 77 19.43 -13.49 6.76
N LEU A 78 18.87 -14.34 5.88
CA LEU A 78 19.64 -15.14 4.94
C LEU A 78 20.50 -14.27 4.01
N TYR A 79 19.91 -13.25 3.37
CA TYR A 79 20.63 -12.41 2.40
C TYR A 79 21.62 -11.48 3.10
N LYS A 80 21.27 -10.96 4.29
CA LYS A 80 22.25 -10.24 5.12
C LYS A 80 23.48 -11.09 5.41
N ASN A 81 23.29 -12.37 5.74
CA ASN A 81 24.39 -13.32 6.00
C ASN A 81 25.18 -13.69 4.74
N LEU A 82 24.59 -13.56 3.55
CA LEU A 82 25.29 -13.71 2.26
C LEU A 82 26.08 -12.44 1.87
N GLY A 83 26.03 -11.38 2.67
CA GLY A 83 26.81 -10.15 2.46
C GLY A 83 26.05 -9.01 1.78
N TYR A 84 24.75 -9.13 1.57
CA TYR A 84 23.94 -8.03 1.02
C TYR A 84 23.68 -6.97 2.10
N ASP A 85 23.92 -5.69 1.79
CA ASP A 85 23.54 -4.56 2.63
C ASP A 85 22.37 -3.81 1.97
N ILE A 86 21.32 -3.50 2.75
CA ILE A 86 20.17 -2.71 2.26
C ILE A 86 20.58 -1.30 1.80
N LYS A 87 21.70 -0.77 2.30
CA LYS A 87 22.24 0.53 1.87
C LYS A 87 22.58 0.58 0.38
N ASP A 88 22.86 -0.57 -0.24
CA ASP A 88 23.15 -0.66 -1.68
C ASP A 88 21.86 -0.61 -2.53
N TYR A 89 20.68 -0.73 -1.90
CA TYR A 89 19.38 -0.80 -2.56
C TYR A 89 18.40 0.27 -2.01
N PRO A 90 18.76 1.57 -2.09
CA PRO A 90 17.99 2.65 -1.46
C PRO A 90 16.55 2.74 -1.98
N ASN A 91 16.33 2.47 -3.28
CA ASN A 91 14.99 2.49 -3.87
C ASN A 91 14.09 1.36 -3.34
N ALA A 92 14.67 0.18 -3.07
CA ALA A 92 13.92 -0.94 -2.49
C ALA A 92 13.50 -0.61 -1.06
N TYR A 93 14.40 -0.02 -0.27
CA TYR A 93 14.06 0.44 1.08
C TYR A 93 13.01 1.55 1.07
N ALA A 94 13.18 2.57 0.23
CA ALA A 94 12.25 3.70 0.13
C ALA A 94 10.85 3.28 -0.36
N MET A 95 10.76 2.21 -1.15
CA MET A 95 9.49 1.59 -1.51
C MET A 95 8.87 0.85 -0.32
N TYR A 96 9.67 0.10 0.43
CA TYR A 96 9.21 -0.69 1.57
C TYR A 96 8.77 0.12 2.78
N GLU A 97 9.50 1.17 3.16
CA GLU A 97 9.34 1.82 4.48
C GLU A 97 7.97 2.50 4.67
N ASN A 98 7.31 2.86 3.56
CA ASN A 98 6.05 3.61 3.55
C ASN A 98 4.91 2.91 2.80
N GLU A 99 5.08 1.64 2.40
CA GLU A 99 4.07 0.88 1.67
C GLU A 99 3.08 0.18 2.61
N ILE A 100 1.80 0.23 2.26
CA ILE A 100 0.71 -0.47 2.92
C ILE A 100 -0.15 -1.08 1.82
N THR A 101 -0.24 -2.41 1.80
CA THR A 101 -1.12 -3.08 0.85
C THR A 101 -2.54 -3.06 1.38
N ILE A 102 -3.43 -2.46 0.60
CA ILE A 102 -4.85 -2.33 0.91
C ILE A 102 -5.62 -3.53 0.33
N PRO A 103 -6.64 -4.06 1.04
CA PRO A 103 -7.42 -5.22 0.59
C PRO A 103 -7.95 -5.14 -0.84
N VAL A 104 -7.64 -6.15 -1.65
CA VAL A 104 -8.29 -6.37 -2.93
C VAL A 104 -8.60 -7.85 -3.10
N TYR A 105 -9.88 -8.20 -3.05
CA TYR A 105 -10.36 -9.56 -3.31
C TYR A 105 -11.76 -9.53 -3.93
N SER A 106 -12.14 -10.60 -4.63
CA SER A 106 -13.32 -10.61 -5.52
C SER A 106 -14.66 -10.49 -4.81
N THR A 107 -14.73 -10.77 -3.52
CA THR A 107 -15.95 -10.67 -2.70
C THR A 107 -16.03 -9.40 -1.87
N LEU A 108 -15.05 -8.49 -1.97
CA LEU A 108 -15.08 -7.20 -1.26
C LEU A 108 -16.21 -6.33 -1.82
N ALA A 109 -17.12 -5.85 -0.97
CA ALA A 109 -18.17 -4.91 -1.35
C ALA A 109 -17.58 -3.54 -1.73
N LEU A 110 -18.23 -2.76 -2.59
CA LEU A 110 -17.68 -1.44 -2.96
C LEU A 110 -17.82 -0.45 -1.81
N GLU A 111 -18.86 -0.64 -1.00
CA GLU A 111 -19.14 0.08 0.23
C GLU A 111 -18.05 -0.19 1.28
N ASP A 112 -17.62 -1.45 1.41
CA ASP A 112 -16.48 -1.83 2.26
C ASP A 112 -15.17 -1.23 1.72
N ALA A 113 -14.96 -1.23 0.39
CA ALA A 113 -13.80 -0.59 -0.21
C ALA A 113 -13.78 0.92 0.07
N GLU A 114 -14.94 1.58 0.00
CA GLU A 114 -15.08 3.00 0.35
C GLU A 114 -14.79 3.24 1.84
N TYR A 115 -15.33 2.41 2.73
CA TYR A 115 -15.02 2.46 4.17
C TYR A 115 -13.52 2.34 4.41
N ILE A 116 -12.88 1.32 3.82
CA ILE A 116 -11.44 1.10 3.93
C ILE A 116 -10.66 2.33 3.46
N ALA A 117 -11.00 2.88 2.28
CA ALA A 117 -10.31 4.04 1.72
C ALA A 117 -10.40 5.26 2.66
N ARG A 118 -11.60 5.53 3.20
CA ARG A 118 -11.83 6.66 4.11
C ARG A 118 -11.09 6.50 5.43
N GLU A 119 -11.11 5.30 6.01
CA GLU A 119 -10.37 5.03 7.24
C GLU A 119 -8.86 5.09 7.04
N VAL A 120 -8.34 4.65 5.88
CA VAL A 120 -6.93 4.87 5.53
C VAL A 120 -6.61 6.36 5.51
N VAL A 121 -7.41 7.20 4.85
CA VAL A 121 -7.19 8.66 4.87
C VAL A 121 -7.19 9.22 6.29
N ASN A 122 -8.18 8.86 7.11
CA ASN A 122 -8.31 9.34 8.49
C ASN A 122 -7.09 8.98 9.33
N VAL A 123 -6.71 7.70 9.34
CA VAL A 123 -5.56 7.19 10.12
C VAL A 123 -4.26 7.85 9.66
N ILE A 124 -4.06 8.02 8.36
CA ILE A 124 -2.86 8.67 7.85
C ILE A 124 -2.81 10.15 8.26
N LYS A 125 -3.94 10.88 8.20
CA LYS A 125 -4.01 12.27 8.67
C LYS A 125 -3.69 12.40 10.16
N GLU A 126 -4.19 11.50 11.00
CA GLU A 126 -3.90 11.46 12.44
C GLU A 126 -2.40 11.28 12.75
N LEU A 127 -1.66 10.59 11.89
CA LEU A 127 -0.22 10.31 12.06
C LEU A 127 0.71 11.30 11.36
N ILE A 128 0.17 12.20 10.53
CA ILE A 128 0.89 13.30 9.90
C ILE A 128 0.90 14.54 10.79
N LEU A 129 -0.21 14.80 11.49
CA LEU A 129 -0.36 15.88 12.48
C LEU A 129 0.51 15.63 13.72
#